data_AF-A0A0F6SGB5-F1
#
_entry.id   AF-A0A0F6SGB5-F1
#
_cell.length_a   1.000
_cell.length_b   1.000
_cell.length_c   1.000
_cell.angle_alpha   90.00
_cell.angle_beta   90.00
_cell.angle_gamma   90.00
#
_symmetry.space_group_name_H-M   'P 1'
#
loop_
_entity.id
_entity.type
_entity.pdbx_description
1 polymer ?
#
loop_
_entity_poly.entity_id
_entity_poly.type
_entity_poly.pdbx_seq_one_letter_code
_entity_poly.pdbx_strand_id
1 'polypeptide(L)'
;MRSRHVLLVSILMLAAALSGCTQSHDRIEMPALGETAEITVGASGGTLALTGVEITIPPGALPSDRQVRVTVVDETPPSWLRPSSPILRFEPEGLEFDQPIEVRIPFSGDSRTATVFWSQREGDAFVPRATRIEGRVAIAESTHFSQAFVGSACEGDDCCDQANGELDVVLMVDNSNSMSEEQAALAAQLPRLARALASGDSNGDGVQDFPALESVRVGVVSSDMGAGGNSVPTCDGGAGGAMFGDDGVLRTAGRTSLPGCDASYPAFAEVGADSTSAEIEGFVRHVSCVGTIGTGGCGFEQQLESMLKAVTPATSPLRFFDDTMGHADGENAGFLRDDSMLAVVMLTDEDDCSVLDPEIIDPSGEYSSVDLNLRCHAFPEAVHDTERYVDGLLALRDQPADVIFASVAGVPTDALEGDPSLDTILSDARMQSVIDPDMPTRLTPSCEVPGIGNAFPPRRIVEVARDLDAAGAHGVVGSICQDDFTPVIDAILSRVASRARGECR
;
A
#
# COMPACT_ATOMS: atom_id res chain seq x y z
N MET A 1 -0.56 -8.91 -92.36
CA MET A 1 0.13 -7.78 -93.03
C MET A 1 1.31 -7.34 -92.18
N ARG A 2 2.46 -7.14 -92.82
CA ARG A 2 3.74 -6.72 -92.23
C ARG A 2 3.62 -5.36 -91.55
N SER A 3 4.31 -5.15 -90.42
CA SER A 3 5.48 -4.27 -90.41
C SER A 3 6.27 -4.40 -89.10
N ARG A 4 7.58 -4.52 -89.24
CA ARG A 4 8.60 -4.46 -88.19
C ARG A 4 8.91 -2.98 -87.94
N HIS A 5 9.07 -2.56 -86.69
CA HIS A 5 10.11 -1.58 -86.33
C HIS A 5 10.67 -1.93 -84.94
N VAL A 6 11.99 -2.11 -84.94
CA VAL A 6 12.87 -2.39 -83.80
C VAL A 6 13.29 -1.04 -83.24
N LEU A 7 13.17 -0.84 -81.92
CA LEU A 7 13.84 0.23 -81.20
C LEU A 7 14.59 -0.38 -80.02
N LEU A 8 15.92 -0.26 -80.05
CA LEU A 8 16.82 -0.55 -78.93
C LEU A 8 16.55 0.44 -77.79
N VAL A 9 16.39 -0.06 -76.57
CA VAL A 9 16.67 0.72 -75.35
C VAL A 9 17.46 -0.17 -74.40
N SER A 10 18.64 0.33 -74.03
CA SER A 10 19.68 -0.29 -73.22
C SER A 10 19.22 -0.61 -71.80
N ILE A 11 19.41 -1.86 -71.36
CA ILE A 11 19.23 -2.28 -69.97
C ILE A 11 20.56 -2.06 -69.23
N LEU A 12 20.57 -1.08 -68.32
CA LEU A 12 21.66 -0.84 -67.37
C LEU A 12 21.48 -1.81 -66.20
N MET A 13 22.37 -2.80 -66.06
CA MET A 13 22.43 -3.63 -64.85
C MET A 13 23.08 -2.83 -63.71
N LEU A 14 22.30 -2.46 -62.70
CA LEU A 14 22.80 -1.94 -61.44
C LEU A 14 22.97 -3.13 -60.47
N ALA A 15 24.22 -3.55 -60.27
CA ALA A 15 24.59 -4.48 -59.20
C ALA A 15 24.59 -3.71 -57.87
N ALA A 16 23.57 -3.92 -57.05
CA ALA A 16 23.57 -3.46 -55.67
C ALA A 16 24.39 -4.43 -54.82
N ALA A 17 25.46 -3.91 -54.22
CA ALA A 17 26.28 -4.63 -53.26
C ALA A 17 25.47 -4.93 -52.00
N LEU A 18 25.39 -6.22 -51.62
CA LEU A 18 24.96 -6.66 -50.30
C LEU A 18 26.04 -6.24 -49.29
N SER A 19 25.87 -5.06 -48.69
CA SER A 19 26.60 -4.69 -47.48
C SER A 19 25.86 -5.35 -46.31
N GLY A 20 26.41 -6.45 -45.81
CA GLY A 20 25.92 -7.08 -44.57
C GLY A 20 26.15 -6.13 -43.40
N CYS A 21 25.10 -5.51 -42.91
CA CYS A 21 25.09 -4.91 -41.58
C CYS A 21 25.00 -6.05 -40.56
N THR A 22 26.13 -6.52 -40.07
CA THR A 22 26.19 -7.25 -38.79
C THR A 22 25.86 -6.25 -37.69
N GLN A 23 24.62 -6.25 -37.19
CA GLN A 23 24.33 -5.66 -35.88
C GLN A 23 25.16 -6.45 -34.86
N SER A 24 26.17 -5.82 -34.27
CA SER A 24 26.74 -6.33 -33.03
C SER A 24 25.66 -6.21 -31.97
N HIS A 25 25.04 -7.34 -31.62
CA HIS A 25 24.40 -7.43 -30.32
C HIS A 25 25.53 -7.23 -29.30
N ASP A 26 25.53 -6.10 -28.58
CA ASP A 26 26.43 -5.87 -27.45
C ASP A 26 26.29 -7.06 -26.50
N ARG A 27 27.26 -7.97 -26.55
CA ARG A 27 27.33 -9.06 -25.58
C ARG A 27 27.87 -8.46 -24.31
N ILE A 28 27.00 -8.39 -23.29
CA ILE A 28 27.39 -8.02 -21.92
C ILE A 28 28.39 -9.08 -21.45
N GLU A 29 29.58 -8.65 -21.05
CA GLU A 29 30.60 -9.55 -20.52
C GLU A 29 30.27 -9.82 -19.05
N MET A 30 29.84 -11.06 -18.76
CA MET A 30 29.56 -11.52 -17.41
C MET A 30 30.83 -12.09 -16.79
N PRO A 31 31.08 -11.86 -15.49
CA PRO A 31 32.25 -12.40 -14.82
C PRO A 31 32.19 -13.94 -14.75
N ALA A 32 33.34 -14.58 -14.88
CA ALA A 32 33.42 -16.04 -14.91
C ALA A 32 33.33 -16.64 -13.50
N LEU A 33 32.77 -17.85 -13.40
CA LEU A 33 32.74 -18.57 -12.13
C LEU A 33 34.17 -18.78 -11.58
N GLY A 34 34.39 -18.45 -10.31
CA GLY A 34 35.69 -18.52 -9.64
C GLY A 34 36.63 -17.32 -9.92
N GLU A 35 36.21 -16.36 -10.74
CA GLU A 35 36.97 -15.13 -10.96
C GLU A 35 37.05 -14.30 -9.68
N THR A 36 38.19 -13.67 -9.42
CA THR A 36 38.43 -12.91 -8.19
C THR A 36 39.25 -11.66 -8.47
N ALA A 37 38.97 -10.60 -7.72
CA ALA A 37 39.75 -9.37 -7.70
C ALA A 37 39.93 -8.91 -6.25
N GLU A 38 41.08 -8.28 -5.95
CA GLU A 38 41.39 -7.77 -4.63
C GLU A 38 42.15 -6.44 -4.68
N ILE A 39 41.97 -5.63 -3.63
CA ILE A 39 42.66 -4.35 -3.44
C ILE A 39 42.81 -4.05 -1.94
N THR A 40 43.80 -3.25 -1.56
CA THR A 40 43.87 -2.65 -0.22
C THR A 40 43.30 -1.24 -0.26
N VAL A 41 42.27 -0.98 0.55
CA VAL A 41 41.56 0.31 0.62
C VAL A 41 41.56 0.82 2.05
N GLY A 42 41.89 2.10 2.22
CA GLY A 42 41.86 2.80 3.51
C GLY A 42 40.91 3.98 3.50
N ALA A 43 41.16 4.97 4.36
CA ALA A 43 40.29 6.12 4.54
C ALA A 43 40.10 7.00 3.29
N SER A 44 40.98 6.90 2.28
CA SER A 44 40.82 7.60 1.01
C SER A 44 39.76 7.01 0.09
N GLY A 45 39.20 5.84 0.41
CA GLY A 45 38.35 5.09 -0.51
C GLY A 45 39.14 4.46 -1.66
N GLY A 46 38.43 3.81 -2.57
CA GLY A 46 39.00 3.12 -3.72
C GLY A 46 37.94 2.37 -4.52
N THR A 47 38.32 1.92 -5.72
CA THR A 47 37.44 1.15 -6.61
C THR A 47 38.05 -0.21 -6.88
N LEU A 48 37.26 -1.27 -6.69
CA LEU A 48 37.60 -2.65 -7.05
C LEU A 48 36.79 -3.05 -8.28
N ALA A 49 37.46 -3.55 -9.31
CA ALA A 49 36.81 -3.97 -10.55
C ALA A 49 37.12 -5.45 -10.86
N LEU A 50 36.11 -6.17 -11.32
CA LEU A 50 36.14 -7.58 -11.72
C LEU A 50 35.22 -7.72 -12.93
N THR A 51 35.73 -8.04 -14.13
CA THR A 51 34.95 -8.22 -15.39
C THR A 51 33.50 -7.72 -15.35
N GLY A 52 33.30 -6.43 -15.62
CA GLY A 52 31.99 -5.77 -15.65
C GLY A 52 31.38 -5.40 -14.29
N VAL A 53 31.78 -6.07 -13.21
CA VAL A 53 31.47 -5.71 -11.82
C VAL A 53 32.41 -4.60 -11.34
N GLU A 54 31.85 -3.60 -10.69
CA GLU A 54 32.61 -2.52 -10.03
C GLU A 54 32.07 -2.29 -8.62
N ILE A 55 32.97 -2.07 -7.67
CA ILE A 55 32.65 -1.73 -6.29
C ILE A 55 33.39 -0.43 -5.97
N THR A 56 32.64 0.62 -5.67
CA THR A 56 33.20 1.91 -5.27
C THR A 56 33.03 2.09 -3.76
N ILE A 57 34.16 2.14 -3.06
CA ILE A 57 34.25 2.41 -1.62
C ILE A 57 34.59 3.89 -1.47
N PRO A 58 33.66 4.74 -0.98
CA PRO A 58 33.90 6.17 -0.91
C PRO A 58 34.94 6.53 0.18
N PRO A 59 35.57 7.71 0.09
CA PRO A 59 36.39 8.24 1.17
C PRO A 59 35.62 8.28 2.50
N GLY A 60 36.28 7.87 3.59
CA GLY A 60 35.67 7.81 4.92
C GLY A 60 34.84 6.56 5.19
N ALA A 61 34.64 5.65 4.22
CA ALA A 61 33.93 4.39 4.45
C ALA A 61 34.70 3.41 5.37
N LEU A 62 36.04 3.50 5.39
CA LEU A 62 36.89 2.67 6.25
C LEU A 62 37.85 3.52 7.09
N PRO A 63 38.03 3.22 8.39
CA PRO A 63 38.89 4.00 9.27
C PRO A 63 40.39 3.69 9.11
N SER A 64 40.74 2.57 8.47
CA SER A 64 42.12 2.13 8.23
C SER A 64 42.20 1.17 7.05
N ASP A 65 43.41 0.96 6.54
CA ASP A 65 43.67 0.09 5.39
C ASP A 65 43.18 -1.35 5.64
N ARG A 66 42.33 -1.83 4.75
CA ARG A 66 41.81 -3.21 4.71
C ARG A 66 41.99 -3.81 3.32
N GLN A 67 42.42 -5.06 3.27
CA GLN A 67 42.35 -5.83 2.04
C GLN A 67 40.90 -6.26 1.84
N VAL A 68 40.35 -5.95 0.68
CA VAL A 68 39.00 -6.30 0.25
C VAL A 68 39.07 -7.13 -1.01
N ARG A 69 38.14 -8.06 -1.17
CA ARG A 69 38.10 -9.01 -2.29
C ARG A 69 36.66 -9.23 -2.74
N VAL A 70 36.48 -9.46 -4.03
CA VAL A 70 35.24 -10.01 -4.59
C VAL A 70 35.56 -11.29 -5.34
N THR A 71 34.71 -12.31 -5.19
CA THR A 71 34.85 -13.62 -5.84
C THR A 71 33.51 -14.06 -6.41
N VAL A 72 33.48 -14.56 -7.64
CA VAL A 72 32.28 -15.16 -8.23
C VAL A 72 32.17 -16.60 -7.75
N VAL A 73 31.07 -16.95 -7.07
CA VAL A 73 30.91 -18.24 -6.38
C VAL A 73 29.83 -19.12 -7.03
N ASP A 74 29.98 -20.43 -6.86
CA ASP A 74 29.06 -21.45 -7.40
C ASP A 74 27.99 -21.76 -6.36
N GLU A 75 27.22 -20.73 -6.03
CA GLU A 75 26.12 -20.82 -5.07
C GLU A 75 24.80 -20.63 -5.78
N THR A 76 23.79 -21.35 -5.30
CA THR A 76 22.44 -21.25 -5.86
C THR A 76 21.61 -20.38 -4.93
N PRO A 77 20.96 -19.32 -5.44
CA PRO A 77 20.04 -18.55 -4.63
C PRO A 77 18.83 -19.41 -4.24
N PRO A 78 18.04 -18.99 -3.23
CA PRO A 78 16.77 -19.63 -2.90
C PRO A 78 15.89 -19.89 -4.14
N SER A 79 15.14 -20.99 -4.15
CA SER A 79 14.41 -21.46 -5.35
C SER A 79 13.30 -20.53 -5.83
N TRP A 80 12.90 -19.54 -5.04
CA TRP A 80 11.95 -18.50 -5.41
C TRP A 80 12.61 -17.31 -6.13
N LEU A 81 13.94 -17.22 -6.12
CA LEU A 81 14.71 -16.23 -6.89
C LEU A 81 15.17 -16.82 -8.23
N ARG A 82 15.23 -15.96 -9.24
CA ARG A 82 15.75 -16.27 -10.58
C ARG A 82 16.98 -15.38 -10.83
N PRO A 83 18.21 -15.92 -10.72
CA PRO A 83 19.41 -15.13 -10.92
C PRO A 83 19.56 -14.74 -12.39
N SER A 84 19.81 -13.46 -12.63
CA SER A 84 20.23 -12.88 -13.91
C SER A 84 21.73 -12.58 -13.95
N SER A 85 22.43 -12.71 -12.82
CA SER A 85 23.90 -12.74 -12.69
C SER A 85 24.37 -13.91 -11.80
N PRO A 86 25.67 -14.29 -11.86
CA PRO A 86 26.29 -15.10 -10.83
C PRO A 86 26.23 -14.44 -9.45
N ILE A 87 26.39 -15.25 -8.39
CA ILE A 87 26.57 -14.76 -7.02
C ILE A 87 28.01 -14.29 -6.83
N LEU A 88 28.13 -13.09 -6.28
CA LEU A 88 29.38 -12.46 -5.87
C LEU A 88 29.51 -12.58 -4.35
N ARG A 89 30.65 -13.03 -3.87
CA ARG A 89 31.02 -13.02 -2.46
C ARG A 89 32.04 -11.91 -2.22
N PHE A 90 31.75 -11.03 -1.27
CA PHE A 90 32.60 -9.92 -0.85
C PHE A 90 33.29 -10.28 0.47
N GLU A 91 34.61 -10.11 0.52
CA GLU A 91 35.44 -10.50 1.65
C GLU A 91 36.30 -9.31 2.12
N PRO A 92 36.52 -9.15 3.44
CA PRO A 92 36.10 -10.05 4.52
C PRO A 92 34.59 -9.99 4.77
N GLU A 93 33.98 -11.16 4.96
CA GLU A 93 32.56 -11.26 5.30
C GLU A 93 32.25 -10.50 6.60
N GLY A 94 31.15 -9.75 6.60
CA GLY A 94 30.73 -8.91 7.73
C GLY A 94 31.57 -7.64 7.92
N LEU A 95 32.45 -7.27 7.00
CA LEU A 95 33.12 -5.96 7.04
C LEU A 95 32.09 -4.85 6.88
N GLU A 96 32.01 -3.96 7.88
CA GLU A 96 31.11 -2.81 7.89
C GLU A 96 31.79 -1.54 7.35
N PHE A 97 30.99 -0.66 6.76
CA PHE A 97 31.42 0.62 6.23
C PHE A 97 30.69 1.78 6.91
N ASP A 98 31.44 2.82 7.28
CA ASP A 98 30.89 4.05 7.87
C ASP A 98 30.14 4.92 6.84
N GLN A 99 30.28 4.60 5.55
CA GLN A 99 29.59 5.19 4.41
C GLN A 99 29.21 4.07 3.44
N PRO A 100 28.02 4.09 2.81
CA PRO A 100 27.62 3.05 1.87
C PRO A 100 28.59 2.90 0.70
N ILE A 101 28.82 1.66 0.27
CA ILE A 101 29.56 1.33 -0.96
C ILE A 101 28.57 1.26 -2.11
N GLU A 102 28.97 1.67 -3.31
CA GLU A 102 28.19 1.43 -4.54
C GLU A 102 28.70 0.15 -5.21
N VAL A 103 27.79 -0.76 -5.55
CA VAL A 103 28.08 -1.92 -6.40
C VAL A 103 27.41 -1.75 -7.76
N ARG A 104 28.12 -2.13 -8.82
CA ARG A 104 27.64 -2.16 -10.20
C ARG A 104 27.81 -3.58 -10.69
N ILE A 105 26.72 -4.26 -11.04
CA ILE A 105 26.72 -5.68 -11.41
C ILE A 105 26.11 -5.83 -12.81
N PRO A 106 26.82 -6.40 -13.80
CA PRO A 106 26.24 -6.69 -15.09
C PRO A 106 25.24 -7.83 -14.97
N PHE A 107 24.17 -7.79 -15.76
CA PHE A 107 23.13 -8.83 -15.73
C PHE A 107 22.57 -9.15 -17.12
N SER A 108 22.02 -10.35 -17.25
CA SER A 108 21.29 -10.82 -18.43
C SER A 108 19.77 -10.79 -18.20
N GLY A 109 18.93 -10.84 -19.22
CA GLY A 109 17.46 -10.83 -19.04
C GLY A 109 16.81 -9.44 -19.14
N ASP A 110 15.67 -9.22 -18.50
CA ASP A 110 14.92 -7.95 -18.59
C ASP A 110 15.45 -6.92 -17.57
N SER A 111 15.69 -5.69 -18.03
CA SER A 111 16.07 -4.58 -17.16
C SER A 111 14.96 -4.10 -16.25
N ARG A 112 13.69 -4.31 -16.61
CA ARG A 112 12.53 -3.88 -15.79
C ARG A 112 12.41 -4.67 -14.49
N THR A 113 12.81 -5.94 -14.51
CA THR A 113 12.73 -6.86 -13.36
C THR A 113 14.05 -7.02 -12.61
N ALA A 114 15.11 -6.32 -13.04
CA ALA A 114 16.45 -6.56 -12.53
C ALA A 114 16.64 -5.89 -11.17
N THR A 115 16.82 -6.70 -10.13
CA THR A 115 17.03 -6.23 -8.75
C THR A 115 18.32 -6.82 -8.19
N VAL A 116 19.13 -6.02 -7.52
CA VAL A 116 20.27 -6.50 -6.73
C VAL A 116 19.74 -7.10 -5.44
N PHE A 117 20.02 -8.38 -5.23
CA PHE A 117 19.80 -9.10 -3.98
C PHE A 117 21.10 -9.18 -3.21
N TRP A 118 21.07 -8.88 -1.92
CA TRP A 118 22.23 -8.83 -1.03
C TRP A 118 21.97 -9.67 0.23
N SER A 119 22.90 -10.51 0.66
CA SER A 119 22.68 -11.36 1.83
C SER A 119 22.79 -10.59 3.15
N GLN A 120 21.96 -10.95 4.12
CA GLN A 120 21.99 -10.34 5.44
C GLN A 120 23.33 -10.60 6.15
N ARG A 121 23.66 -9.76 7.15
CA ARG A 121 24.89 -9.91 7.95
C ARG A 121 24.86 -11.17 8.81
N GLU A 122 23.68 -11.58 9.26
CA GLU A 122 23.45 -12.78 10.06
C GLU A 122 22.43 -13.67 9.33
N GLY A 123 22.83 -14.92 9.02
CA GLY A 123 22.00 -15.88 8.30
C GLY A 123 22.26 -15.94 6.79
N ASP A 124 21.53 -16.83 6.11
CA ASP A 124 21.74 -17.16 4.69
C ASP A 124 20.71 -16.49 3.75
N ALA A 125 19.90 -15.57 4.27
CA ALA A 125 18.83 -14.92 3.52
C ALA A 125 19.34 -13.77 2.64
N PHE A 126 18.83 -13.69 1.40
CA PHE A 126 19.04 -12.57 0.50
C PHE A 126 17.86 -11.59 0.56
N VAL A 127 18.17 -10.29 0.64
CA VAL A 127 17.21 -9.19 0.60
C VAL A 127 17.45 -8.31 -0.63
N PRO A 128 16.41 -7.84 -1.33
CA PRO A 128 16.61 -6.91 -2.42
C PRO A 128 17.11 -5.56 -1.93
N ARG A 129 17.79 -4.84 -2.82
CA ARG A 129 18.28 -3.48 -2.63
C ARG A 129 17.61 -2.57 -3.65
N ALA A 130 17.40 -1.31 -3.27
CA ALA A 130 17.07 -0.27 -4.24
C ALA A 130 18.09 -0.31 -5.38
N THR A 131 17.59 -0.53 -6.59
CA THR A 131 18.41 -0.87 -7.74
C THR A 131 18.14 0.10 -8.87
N ARG A 132 19.17 0.83 -9.27
CA ARG A 132 19.16 1.71 -10.43
C ARG A 132 19.76 1.00 -11.63
N ILE A 133 19.10 1.07 -12.79
CA ILE A 133 19.57 0.41 -14.00
C ILE A 133 20.21 1.41 -14.97
N GLU A 134 21.46 1.13 -15.36
CA GLU A 134 22.15 1.83 -16.45
C GLU A 134 22.43 0.83 -17.59
N GLY A 135 21.51 0.77 -18.55
CA GLY A 135 21.58 -0.18 -19.66
C GLY A 135 21.45 -1.62 -19.17
N ARG A 136 22.58 -2.29 -18.97
CA ARG A 136 22.69 -3.71 -18.59
C ARG A 136 23.48 -3.93 -17.30
N VAL A 137 23.55 -2.88 -16.51
CA VAL A 137 24.24 -2.84 -15.23
C VAL A 137 23.22 -2.43 -14.16
N ALA A 138 23.11 -3.24 -13.12
CA ALA A 138 22.32 -2.97 -11.94
C ALA A 138 23.21 -2.33 -10.88
N ILE A 139 22.77 -1.22 -10.30
CA ILE A 139 23.54 -0.39 -9.39
C ILE A 139 22.79 -0.31 -8.07
N ALA A 140 23.45 -0.65 -6.97
CA ALA A 140 22.85 -0.62 -5.63
C ALA A 140 23.90 -0.24 -4.58
N GLU A 141 23.45 0.13 -3.38
CA GLU A 141 24.32 0.42 -2.25
C GLU A 141 24.29 -0.68 -1.18
N SER A 142 25.38 -0.79 -0.41
CA SER A 142 25.45 -1.65 0.78
C SER A 142 26.32 -1.02 1.88
N THR A 143 26.06 -1.36 3.13
CA THR A 143 26.86 -0.93 4.30
C THR A 143 27.72 -2.04 4.87
N HIS A 144 27.66 -3.24 4.28
CA HIS A 144 28.48 -4.38 4.71
C HIS A 144 28.86 -5.28 3.53
N PHE A 145 29.94 -6.04 3.71
CA PHE A 145 30.32 -7.13 2.82
C PHE A 145 29.65 -8.44 3.21
N SER A 146 29.06 -9.12 2.21
CA SER A 146 28.53 -10.47 2.33
C SER A 146 28.42 -11.10 0.93
N GLN A 147 27.22 -11.43 0.44
CA GLN A 147 27.01 -11.92 -0.93
C GLN A 147 25.98 -11.07 -1.68
N ALA A 148 26.10 -10.98 -2.99
CA ALA A 148 25.09 -10.33 -3.82
C ALA A 148 24.98 -10.90 -5.24
N PHE A 149 23.83 -10.73 -5.86
CA PHE A 149 23.60 -11.05 -7.27
C PHE A 149 22.46 -10.20 -7.83
N VAL A 150 22.33 -10.12 -9.14
CA VAL A 150 21.15 -9.56 -9.81
C VAL A 150 20.19 -10.69 -10.11
N GLY A 151 18.91 -10.50 -9.81
CA GLY A 151 17.88 -11.48 -10.09
C GLY A 151 16.51 -10.85 -10.20
N SER A 152 15.50 -11.71 -10.26
CA SER A 152 14.09 -11.35 -10.13
C SER A 152 13.37 -12.40 -9.28
N ALA A 153 12.19 -12.05 -8.76
CA ALA A 153 11.31 -12.95 -8.03
C ALA A 153 10.15 -13.50 -8.89
N CYS A 154 10.15 -13.28 -10.23
CA CYS A 154 9.07 -13.66 -11.17
C CYS A 154 9.58 -14.44 -12.41
N GLU A 155 8.66 -14.99 -13.23
CA GLU A 155 8.96 -15.76 -14.46
C GLU A 155 8.03 -15.33 -15.63
N GLY A 156 8.58 -15.02 -16.82
CA GLY A 156 7.82 -14.80 -18.07
C GLY A 156 8.01 -13.44 -18.77
N ASP A 157 7.54 -13.32 -20.02
CA ASP A 157 7.65 -12.12 -20.88
C ASP A 157 6.69 -10.95 -20.48
N ASP A 158 5.77 -11.19 -19.52
CA ASP A 158 4.71 -10.24 -19.12
C ASP A 158 4.93 -9.57 -17.75
N CYS A 159 6.13 -9.66 -17.15
CA CYS A 159 6.34 -9.31 -15.72
C CYS A 159 6.23 -7.81 -15.33
N CYS A 160 6.02 -6.83 -16.23
CA CYS A 160 6.39 -5.42 -15.90
C CYS A 160 5.61 -4.24 -16.51
N ASP A 161 4.36 -4.38 -16.96
CA ASP A 161 3.61 -3.20 -17.47
C ASP A 161 2.50 -2.69 -16.51
N GLN A 162 2.42 -3.22 -15.27
CA GLN A 162 1.28 -3.02 -14.34
C GLN A 162 1.68 -2.81 -12.85
N ALA A 163 2.97 -2.87 -12.52
CA ALA A 163 3.44 -2.72 -11.14
C ALA A 163 3.39 -1.26 -10.71
N ASN A 164 2.81 -1.00 -9.54
CA ASN A 164 2.78 0.32 -8.94
C ASN A 164 3.62 0.32 -7.66
N GLY A 165 4.69 1.09 -7.66
CA GLY A 165 5.61 1.19 -6.52
C GLY A 165 5.10 2.10 -5.40
N GLU A 166 4.07 2.90 -5.65
CA GLU A 166 3.58 3.89 -4.69
C GLU A 166 2.25 3.44 -4.07
N LEU A 167 2.08 3.67 -2.76
CA LEU A 167 0.84 3.34 -2.04
C LEU A 167 0.42 4.48 -1.13
N ASP A 168 -0.81 4.95 -1.28
CA ASP A 168 -1.47 5.85 -0.35
C ASP A 168 -2.55 5.10 0.42
N VAL A 169 -2.45 5.09 1.74
CA VAL A 169 -3.40 4.41 2.64
C VAL A 169 -4.20 5.44 3.41
N VAL A 170 -5.53 5.39 3.28
CA VAL A 170 -6.45 6.09 4.18
C VAL A 170 -6.94 5.09 5.21
N LEU A 171 -6.52 5.26 6.46
CA LEU A 171 -7.04 4.53 7.60
C LEU A 171 -8.21 5.33 8.20
N MET A 172 -9.43 4.91 7.91
CA MET A 172 -10.63 5.43 8.55
C MET A 172 -10.87 4.61 9.81
N VAL A 173 -10.80 5.27 10.97
CA VAL A 173 -11.05 4.62 12.26
C VAL A 173 -12.28 5.27 12.87
N ASP A 174 -13.19 4.44 13.34
CA ASP A 174 -14.32 4.90 14.10
C ASP A 174 -13.91 5.33 15.51
N ASN A 175 -14.30 6.56 15.89
CA ASN A 175 -14.03 7.14 17.20
C ASN A 175 -15.25 7.17 18.11
N SER A 176 -16.33 6.44 17.82
CA SER A 176 -17.46 6.35 18.72
C SER A 176 -17.10 5.65 20.05
N ASN A 177 -18.00 5.77 21.02
CA ASN A 177 -17.72 5.37 22.41
C ASN A 177 -17.58 3.85 22.60
N SER A 178 -18.15 3.05 21.71
CA SER A 178 -18.12 1.58 21.76
C SER A 178 -16.80 0.98 21.31
N MET A 179 -16.00 1.71 20.54
CA MET A 179 -14.78 1.24 19.85
C MET A 179 -13.54 0.94 20.75
N SER A 180 -13.71 0.75 22.05
CA SER A 180 -12.58 0.70 22.99
C SER A 180 -11.73 -0.57 22.84
N GLU A 181 -12.39 -1.72 22.80
CA GLU A 181 -11.78 -3.04 22.62
C GLU A 181 -11.19 -3.19 21.21
N GLU A 182 -11.91 -2.71 20.20
CA GLU A 182 -11.59 -2.78 18.78
C GLU A 182 -10.38 -1.92 18.43
N GLN A 183 -10.30 -0.69 18.97
CA GLN A 183 -9.11 0.15 18.80
C GLN A 183 -7.89 -0.41 19.54
N ALA A 184 -8.08 -1.15 20.64
CA ALA A 184 -6.96 -1.84 21.28
C ALA A 184 -6.42 -2.99 20.41
N ALA A 185 -7.31 -3.75 19.75
CA ALA A 185 -6.93 -4.78 18.79
C ALA A 185 -6.22 -4.17 17.56
N LEU A 186 -6.74 -3.05 17.03
CA LEU A 186 -6.08 -2.29 15.96
C LEU A 186 -4.69 -1.81 16.38
N ALA A 187 -4.57 -1.17 17.55
CA ALA A 187 -3.31 -0.64 18.04
C ALA A 187 -2.22 -1.72 18.20
N ALA A 188 -2.61 -2.97 18.51
CA ALA A 188 -1.70 -4.10 18.55
C ALA A 188 -1.18 -4.52 17.16
N GLN A 189 -1.95 -4.27 16.09
CA GLN A 189 -1.65 -4.70 14.72
C GLN A 189 -1.04 -3.60 13.84
N LEU A 190 -1.28 -2.31 14.16
CA LEU A 190 -0.70 -1.18 13.41
C LEU A 190 0.83 -1.27 13.24
N PRO A 191 1.63 -1.66 14.25
CA PRO A 191 3.06 -1.78 14.06
C PRO A 191 3.47 -2.88 13.07
N ARG A 192 2.69 -3.96 12.99
CA ARG A 192 2.91 -5.05 12.04
C ARG A 192 2.56 -4.60 10.63
N LEU A 193 1.36 -4.03 10.44
CA LEU A 193 0.92 -3.50 9.15
C LEU A 193 1.92 -2.46 8.62
N ALA A 194 2.28 -1.48 9.43
CA ALA A 194 3.19 -0.41 9.01
C ALA A 194 4.59 -0.95 8.64
N ARG A 195 5.13 -1.91 9.41
CA ARG A 195 6.40 -2.56 9.04
C ARG A 195 6.28 -3.32 7.74
N ALA A 196 5.24 -4.14 7.59
CA ALA A 196 5.03 -4.94 6.38
C ALA A 196 4.91 -4.07 5.12
N LEU A 197 4.19 -2.94 5.19
CA LEU A 197 4.10 -2.00 4.09
C LEU A 197 5.44 -1.33 3.76
N ALA A 198 6.22 -0.96 4.80
CA ALA A 198 7.50 -0.29 4.63
C ALA A 198 8.62 -1.23 4.14
N SER A 199 8.61 -2.49 4.57
CA SER A 199 9.69 -3.45 4.32
C SER A 199 9.34 -4.52 3.30
N GLY A 200 8.07 -4.69 2.94
CA GLY A 200 7.59 -5.80 2.14
C GLY A 200 7.63 -7.18 2.82
N ASP A 201 8.04 -7.25 4.10
CA ASP A 201 8.05 -8.45 4.94
C ASP A 201 6.71 -8.55 5.67
N SER A 202 5.77 -9.29 5.08
CA SER A 202 4.39 -9.39 5.57
C SER A 202 4.27 -10.30 6.79
N ASN A 203 5.19 -11.25 6.96
CA ASN A 203 5.13 -12.26 8.02
C ASN A 203 6.09 -11.98 9.20
N GLY A 204 7.02 -11.04 9.05
CA GLY A 204 7.97 -10.61 10.07
C GLY A 204 9.13 -11.57 10.32
N ASP A 205 9.40 -12.50 9.40
CA ASP A 205 10.50 -13.47 9.51
C ASP A 205 11.87 -12.89 9.08
N GLY A 206 11.89 -11.62 8.65
CA GLY A 206 13.06 -10.92 8.16
C GLY A 206 13.30 -11.14 6.66
N VAL A 207 12.45 -11.90 5.97
CA VAL A 207 12.46 -12.11 4.53
C VAL A 207 11.33 -11.30 3.91
N GLN A 208 11.69 -10.50 2.92
CA GLN A 208 10.70 -9.74 2.18
C GLN A 208 9.82 -10.70 1.35
N ASP A 209 8.51 -10.63 1.55
CA ASP A 209 7.53 -11.39 0.76
C ASP A 209 7.31 -10.72 -0.60
N PHE A 210 7.20 -9.39 -0.68
CA PHE A 210 6.99 -8.63 -1.92
C PHE A 210 7.92 -7.42 -2.03
N PRO A 211 8.28 -6.95 -3.24
CA PRO A 211 9.16 -5.80 -3.40
C PRO A 211 8.73 -4.64 -2.50
N ALA A 212 9.70 -4.03 -1.80
CA ALA A 212 9.41 -2.85 -1.01
C ALA A 212 8.83 -1.80 -1.95
N LEU A 213 7.75 -1.17 -1.51
CA LEU A 213 7.13 -0.08 -2.23
C LEU A 213 8.12 1.08 -2.34
N GLU A 214 8.17 1.74 -3.48
CA GLU A 214 8.96 2.95 -3.72
C GLU A 214 8.66 4.01 -2.66
N SER A 215 7.37 4.22 -2.35
CA SER A 215 6.95 5.06 -1.22
C SER A 215 5.53 4.75 -0.74
N VAL A 216 5.37 4.68 0.59
CA VAL A 216 4.09 4.48 1.28
C VAL A 216 3.73 5.74 2.05
N ARG A 217 2.49 6.20 1.87
CA ARG A 217 1.88 7.24 2.70
C ARG A 217 0.70 6.69 3.46
N VAL A 218 0.54 7.10 4.72
CA VAL A 218 -0.61 6.71 5.55
C VAL A 218 -1.21 7.96 6.19
N GLY A 219 -2.44 8.26 5.80
CA GLY A 219 -3.29 9.26 6.42
C GLY A 219 -4.36 8.60 7.29
N VAL A 220 -4.77 9.26 8.36
CA VAL A 220 -5.83 8.77 9.26
C VAL A 220 -6.97 9.77 9.29
N VAL A 221 -8.21 9.30 9.14
CA VAL A 221 -9.44 10.09 9.35
C VAL A 221 -10.34 9.40 10.35
N SER A 222 -11.25 10.15 10.98
CA SER A 222 -12.30 9.59 11.84
C SER A 222 -13.62 9.43 11.07
N SER A 223 -14.62 8.81 11.67
CA SER A 223 -16.00 8.76 11.16
C SER A 223 -16.80 10.06 11.38
N ASP A 224 -16.23 11.05 12.08
CA ASP A 224 -16.92 12.27 12.52
C ASP A 224 -16.95 13.35 11.42
N MET A 225 -18.09 13.44 10.73
CA MET A 225 -18.39 14.49 9.74
C MET A 225 -19.27 15.61 10.32
N GLY A 226 -19.45 15.62 11.64
CA GLY A 226 -20.34 16.54 12.35
C GLY A 226 -21.82 16.19 12.22
N ALA A 227 -22.63 16.96 12.94
CA ALA A 227 -24.08 16.80 13.03
C ALA A 227 -24.86 17.87 12.26
N GLY A 228 -24.23 18.55 11.28
CA GLY A 228 -24.88 19.61 10.52
C GLY A 228 -25.30 20.82 11.37
N GLY A 229 -24.63 21.05 12.49
CA GLY A 229 -24.93 22.13 13.45
C GLY A 229 -26.01 21.75 14.48
N ASN A 230 -26.58 20.55 14.38
CA ASN A 230 -27.55 20.04 15.34
C ASN A 230 -26.89 19.72 16.69
N SER A 231 -27.65 19.86 17.77
CA SER A 231 -27.18 19.47 19.11
C SER A 231 -27.39 17.99 19.34
N VAL A 232 -26.50 17.17 18.77
CA VAL A 232 -26.43 15.72 19.00
C VAL A 232 -25.34 15.42 20.02
N PRO A 233 -25.62 14.62 21.07
CA PRO A 233 -24.59 14.22 22.04
C PRO A 233 -23.36 13.65 21.34
N THR A 234 -22.17 14.03 21.83
CA THR A 234 -20.84 13.62 21.34
C THR A 234 -20.45 14.11 19.94
N CYS A 235 -21.38 14.69 19.19
CA CYS A 235 -21.14 15.29 17.87
C CYS A 235 -20.91 16.80 17.94
N ASP A 236 -20.30 17.31 19.02
CA ASP A 236 -19.87 18.71 19.15
C ASP A 236 -18.34 18.87 19.10
N GLY A 237 -17.62 17.76 18.91
CA GLY A 237 -16.18 17.67 18.81
C GLY A 237 -15.61 18.00 17.43
N GLY A 238 -14.33 17.68 17.25
CA GLY A 238 -13.60 17.95 16.00
C GLY A 238 -13.23 19.42 15.78
N ALA A 239 -12.40 19.67 14.77
CA ALA A 239 -11.96 21.03 14.42
C ALA A 239 -13.10 21.90 13.86
N GLY A 240 -14.08 21.26 13.22
CA GLY A 240 -15.28 21.85 12.66
C GLY A 240 -16.48 21.94 13.62
N GLY A 241 -16.33 21.43 14.85
CA GLY A 241 -17.40 21.40 15.86
C GLY A 241 -18.64 20.65 15.38
N ALA A 242 -19.81 20.97 15.95
CA ALA A 242 -21.06 20.30 15.57
C ALA A 242 -21.47 20.47 14.09
N MET A 243 -20.87 21.41 13.37
CA MET A 243 -21.18 21.64 11.96
C MET A 243 -20.54 20.61 11.05
N PHE A 244 -19.24 20.34 11.24
CA PHE A 244 -18.42 19.58 10.31
C PHE A 244 -17.58 18.47 10.96
N GLY A 245 -17.54 18.37 12.30
CA GLY A 245 -16.75 17.37 13.00
C GLY A 245 -15.26 17.47 12.67
N ASP A 246 -14.66 16.36 12.28
CA ASP A 246 -13.30 16.27 11.73
C ASP A 246 -13.27 16.46 10.20
N ASP A 247 -14.42 16.47 9.53
CA ASP A 247 -14.65 16.87 8.14
C ASP A 247 -13.84 16.10 7.08
N GLY A 248 -13.37 14.89 7.37
CA GLY A 248 -12.50 14.13 6.48
C GLY A 248 -11.09 14.76 6.34
N VAL A 249 -10.69 15.62 7.27
CA VAL A 249 -9.34 16.18 7.34
C VAL A 249 -8.41 15.19 8.03
N LEU A 250 -7.22 14.98 7.46
CA LEU A 250 -6.23 14.06 8.02
C LEU A 250 -5.83 14.48 9.45
N ARG A 251 -5.87 13.50 10.36
CA ARG A 251 -5.55 13.71 11.76
C ARG A 251 -4.06 13.95 11.94
N THR A 252 -3.74 15.01 12.68
CA THR A 252 -2.36 15.35 13.09
C THR A 252 -2.12 15.11 14.58
N ALA A 253 -3.16 14.77 15.34
CA ALA A 253 -3.08 14.58 16.79
C ALA A 253 -2.60 13.18 17.14
N GLY A 254 -1.49 13.11 17.90
CA GLY A 254 -0.98 11.86 18.44
C GLY A 254 -1.60 11.47 19.77
N ARG A 255 -1.76 10.16 20.01
CA ARG A 255 -2.28 9.61 21.27
C ARG A 255 -1.23 9.68 22.38
N THR A 256 -1.10 10.84 23.02
CA THR A 256 -0.11 11.09 24.10
C THR A 256 -0.24 10.20 25.34
N SER A 257 -1.34 9.47 25.51
CA SER A 257 -1.45 8.44 26.55
C SER A 257 -0.61 7.18 26.24
N LEU A 258 -0.22 6.98 24.99
CA LEU A 258 0.68 5.91 24.57
C LEU A 258 2.14 6.37 24.71
N PRO A 259 3.02 5.57 25.34
CA PRO A 259 4.42 5.91 25.46
C PRO A 259 5.10 6.14 24.10
N GLY A 260 5.84 7.24 23.98
CA GLY A 260 6.61 7.56 22.76
C GLY A 260 5.84 8.35 21.71
N CYS A 261 4.56 8.64 21.92
CA CYS A 261 3.77 9.47 21.02
C CYS A 261 3.93 10.96 21.31
N ASP A 262 4.22 11.73 20.27
CA ASP A 262 4.21 13.19 20.31
C ASP A 262 2.76 13.71 20.29
N ALA A 263 2.57 14.97 20.73
CA ALA A 263 1.23 15.57 20.71
C ALA A 263 0.73 15.89 19.29
N SER A 264 1.66 16.12 18.36
CA SER A 264 1.36 16.50 16.98
C SER A 264 2.33 15.82 16.02
N TYR A 265 1.78 15.42 14.87
CA TYR A 265 2.43 14.78 13.75
C TYR A 265 2.11 15.54 12.46
N PRO A 266 2.89 15.35 11.38
CA PRO A 266 2.47 15.72 10.03
C PRO A 266 1.11 15.09 9.65
N ALA A 267 0.44 15.63 8.63
CA ALA A 267 -0.88 15.16 8.20
C ALA A 267 -0.90 13.68 7.77
N PHE A 268 0.23 13.18 7.26
CA PHE A 268 0.40 11.76 6.91
C PHE A 268 1.81 11.29 7.25
N ALA A 269 1.93 10.00 7.53
CA ALA A 269 3.22 9.31 7.63
C ALA A 269 3.73 8.98 6.23
N GLU A 270 5.04 9.06 6.00
CA GLU A 270 5.66 8.69 4.73
C GLU A 270 6.94 7.89 4.99
N VAL A 271 7.18 6.87 4.15
CA VAL A 271 8.40 6.07 4.12
C VAL A 271 8.68 5.64 2.68
N GLY A 272 9.94 5.59 2.28
CA GLY A 272 10.36 5.17 0.94
C GLY A 272 11.28 3.96 0.94
N ALA A 273 11.49 3.35 -0.22
CA ALA A 273 12.34 2.16 -0.39
C ALA A 273 13.79 2.33 0.12
N ASP A 274 14.31 3.56 0.09
CA ASP A 274 15.67 3.90 0.55
C ASP A 274 15.74 4.24 2.05
N SER A 275 14.65 4.08 2.80
CA SER A 275 14.58 4.47 4.20
C SER A 275 15.45 3.57 5.08
N THR A 276 16.17 4.19 6.00
CA THR A 276 16.92 3.49 7.05
C THR A 276 15.97 2.79 8.03
N SER A 277 16.46 1.80 8.77
CA SER A 277 15.66 1.14 9.82
C SER A 277 15.13 2.13 10.88
N ALA A 278 15.86 3.21 11.16
CA ALA A 278 15.41 4.25 12.09
C ALA A 278 14.24 5.08 11.53
N GLU A 279 14.23 5.35 10.23
CA GLU A 279 13.13 6.04 9.54
C GLU A 279 11.89 5.15 9.45
N ILE A 280 12.07 3.86 9.17
CA ILE A 280 10.97 2.87 9.21
C ILE A 280 10.33 2.83 10.59
N GLU A 281 11.12 2.76 11.67
CA GLU A 281 10.56 2.79 13.03
C GLU A 281 9.91 4.15 13.37
N GLY A 282 10.40 5.25 12.77
CA GLY A 282 9.75 6.56 12.82
C GLY A 282 8.36 6.55 12.17
N PHE A 283 8.25 5.98 10.97
CA PHE A 283 7.00 5.78 10.24
C PHE A 283 6.02 4.90 11.02
N VAL A 284 6.48 3.74 11.51
CA VAL A 284 5.70 2.81 12.34
C VAL A 284 5.12 3.51 13.57
N ARG A 285 5.96 4.30 14.26
CA ARG A 285 5.52 5.08 15.42
C ARG A 285 4.49 6.13 15.04
N HIS A 286 4.69 6.87 13.94
CA HIS A 286 3.71 7.84 13.46
C HIS A 286 2.35 7.17 13.23
N VAL A 287 2.29 6.12 12.41
CA VAL A 287 1.05 5.39 12.11
C VAL A 287 0.38 4.89 13.39
N SER A 288 1.14 4.31 14.32
CA SER A 288 0.60 3.80 15.59
C SER A 288 0.01 4.90 16.47
N CYS A 289 0.71 6.04 16.57
CA CYS A 289 0.33 7.15 17.43
C CYS A 289 -0.85 7.96 16.90
N VAL A 290 -0.96 8.11 15.58
CA VAL A 290 -2.05 8.85 14.94
C VAL A 290 -3.26 7.94 14.67
N GLY A 291 -3.05 6.65 14.40
CA GLY A 291 -4.11 5.66 14.15
C GLY A 291 -4.89 5.22 15.39
N THR A 292 -4.36 5.45 16.60
CA THR A 292 -5.10 5.20 17.85
C THR A 292 -5.88 6.45 18.25
N ILE A 293 -7.08 6.62 17.69
CA ILE A 293 -7.74 7.92 17.68
C ILE A 293 -8.54 8.22 18.96
N GLY A 294 -8.89 7.20 19.72
CA GLY A 294 -9.76 7.28 20.91
C GLY A 294 -11.24 7.18 20.58
N THR A 295 -12.07 7.11 21.61
CA THR A 295 -13.50 6.77 21.53
C THR A 295 -14.43 7.93 21.89
N GLY A 296 -13.96 9.18 21.70
CA GLY A 296 -14.68 10.39 22.14
C GLY A 296 -15.42 11.14 21.02
N GLY A 297 -15.66 10.51 19.88
CA GLY A 297 -16.21 11.13 18.68
C GLY A 297 -17.73 11.12 18.59
N CYS A 298 -18.22 11.61 17.44
CA CYS A 298 -19.63 11.64 17.11
C CYS A 298 -20.21 10.23 16.98
N GLY A 299 -21.30 9.93 17.71
CA GLY A 299 -22.05 8.68 17.56
C GLY A 299 -23.01 8.67 16.37
N PHE A 300 -22.81 9.57 15.40
CA PHE A 300 -23.54 9.60 14.14
C PHE A 300 -22.50 9.49 13.02
N GLU A 301 -22.19 8.26 12.67
CA GLU A 301 -20.96 7.91 11.97
C GLU A 301 -21.14 7.95 10.44
N GLN A 302 -20.19 8.60 9.76
CA GLN A 302 -20.23 8.80 8.31
C GLN A 302 -18.90 8.34 7.68
N GLN A 303 -18.61 7.07 7.88
CA GLN A 303 -17.36 6.42 7.54
C GLN A 303 -17.02 6.57 6.04
N LEU A 304 -18.00 6.33 5.17
CA LEU A 304 -17.84 6.40 3.71
C LEU A 304 -17.71 7.87 3.23
N GLU A 305 -18.46 8.80 3.80
CA GLU A 305 -18.36 10.23 3.45
C GLU A 305 -17.02 10.81 3.88
N SER A 306 -16.54 10.46 5.07
CA SER A 306 -15.26 10.92 5.61
C SER A 306 -14.09 10.46 4.75
N MET A 307 -14.00 9.15 4.47
CA MET A 307 -12.92 8.62 3.64
C MET A 307 -12.97 9.20 2.22
N LEU A 308 -14.16 9.32 1.62
CA LEU A 308 -14.29 9.85 0.27
C LEU A 308 -13.93 11.34 0.22
N LYS A 309 -14.37 12.14 1.19
CA LYS A 309 -14.03 13.57 1.26
C LYS A 309 -12.53 13.79 1.38
N ALA A 310 -11.86 12.94 2.17
CA ALA A 310 -10.44 13.03 2.40
C ALA A 310 -9.60 12.91 1.11
N VAL A 311 -10.06 12.06 0.16
CA VAL A 311 -9.33 11.73 -1.08
C VAL A 311 -9.93 12.34 -2.34
N THR A 312 -11.06 13.05 -2.24
CA THR A 312 -11.66 13.71 -3.40
C THR A 312 -10.95 15.05 -3.68
N PRO A 313 -10.48 15.32 -4.91
CA PRO A 313 -9.98 16.63 -5.29
C PRO A 313 -11.11 17.68 -5.30
N ALA A 314 -10.81 18.92 -4.94
CA ALA A 314 -11.76 20.03 -4.96
C ALA A 314 -12.30 20.34 -6.37
N THR A 315 -11.58 19.92 -7.41
CA THR A 315 -12.01 20.00 -8.80
C THR A 315 -13.05 18.95 -9.21
N SER A 316 -13.27 17.92 -8.38
CA SER A 316 -14.31 16.92 -8.58
C SER A 316 -15.71 17.55 -8.64
N PRO A 317 -16.65 16.98 -9.42
CA PRO A 317 -18.06 17.37 -9.36
C PRO A 317 -18.75 16.95 -8.07
N LEU A 318 -18.15 16.03 -7.29
CA LEU A 318 -18.70 15.61 -6.00
C LEU A 318 -18.79 16.81 -5.04
N ARG A 319 -19.91 16.88 -4.33
CA ARG A 319 -20.16 17.85 -3.26
C ARG A 319 -20.52 17.11 -2.01
N PHE A 320 -20.01 17.62 -0.91
CA PHE A 320 -20.23 17.12 0.44
C PHE A 320 -21.23 18.04 1.14
N PHE A 321 -21.56 17.72 2.39
CA PHE A 321 -22.45 18.51 3.20
C PHE A 321 -22.14 20.03 3.13
N ASP A 322 -23.21 20.85 3.07
CA ASP A 322 -23.17 22.31 2.86
C ASP A 322 -22.46 22.77 1.57
N ASP A 323 -22.57 21.97 0.50
CA ASP A 323 -21.94 22.22 -0.82
C ASP A 323 -20.41 22.36 -0.74
N THR A 324 -19.80 21.74 0.29
CA THR A 324 -18.34 21.75 0.46
C THR A 324 -17.66 20.84 -0.56
N MET A 325 -16.37 21.10 -0.79
CA MET A 325 -15.51 20.37 -1.74
C MET A 325 -14.71 19.28 -1.02
N GLY A 326 -14.11 18.36 -1.79
CA GLY A 326 -13.17 17.39 -1.25
C GLY A 326 -11.83 18.02 -0.84
N HIS A 327 -11.06 17.29 -0.04
CA HIS A 327 -9.86 17.80 0.63
C HIS A 327 -8.53 17.40 0.00
N ALA A 328 -8.50 16.54 -1.02
CA ALA A 328 -7.26 15.90 -1.49
C ALA A 328 -6.17 16.90 -1.93
N ASP A 329 -6.56 18.00 -2.56
CA ASP A 329 -5.71 19.12 -3.00
C ASP A 329 -5.93 20.39 -2.14
N GLY A 330 -6.71 20.28 -1.07
CA GLY A 330 -7.04 21.33 -0.09
C GLY A 330 -6.39 21.06 1.27
N GLU A 331 -7.20 20.75 2.29
CA GLU A 331 -6.71 20.51 3.66
C GLU A 331 -5.78 19.29 3.76
N ASN A 332 -5.93 18.31 2.87
CA ASN A 332 -5.11 17.10 2.80
C ASN A 332 -4.04 17.17 1.69
N ALA A 333 -3.77 18.37 1.17
CA ALA A 333 -2.85 18.57 0.05
C ALA A 333 -1.49 17.90 0.28
N GLY A 334 -1.04 17.17 -0.75
CA GLY A 334 0.24 16.46 -0.75
C GLY A 334 0.18 15.03 -0.24
N PHE A 335 -0.96 14.57 0.28
CA PHE A 335 -1.15 13.16 0.64
C PHE A 335 -1.32 12.28 -0.60
N LEU A 336 -2.44 12.44 -1.33
CA LEU A 336 -2.83 11.59 -2.44
C LEU A 336 -1.98 11.87 -3.69
N ARG A 337 -1.38 10.83 -4.24
CA ARG A 337 -0.65 10.84 -5.52
C ARG A 337 -1.54 10.32 -6.64
N ASP A 338 -1.33 10.85 -7.84
CA ASP A 338 -2.11 10.51 -9.03
C ASP A 338 -1.85 9.06 -9.48
N ASP A 339 -0.57 8.65 -9.47
CA ASP A 339 -0.10 7.38 -10.00
C ASP A 339 0.12 6.30 -8.92
N SER A 340 -0.37 6.47 -7.68
CA SER A 340 -0.20 5.47 -6.60
C SER A 340 -1.36 4.47 -6.53
N MET A 341 -1.16 3.33 -5.89
CA MET A 341 -2.27 2.52 -5.40
C MET A 341 -2.98 3.29 -4.28
N LEU A 342 -4.31 3.23 -4.23
CA LEU A 342 -5.11 3.74 -3.12
C LEU A 342 -5.65 2.56 -2.30
N ALA A 343 -5.27 2.49 -1.03
CA ALA A 343 -5.88 1.58 -0.08
C ALA A 343 -6.74 2.35 0.93
N VAL A 344 -8.04 2.08 0.97
CA VAL A 344 -8.93 2.52 2.04
C VAL A 344 -9.09 1.36 3.01
N VAL A 345 -8.72 1.58 4.28
CA VAL A 345 -8.85 0.59 5.36
C VAL A 345 -9.76 1.17 6.42
N MET A 346 -10.89 0.52 6.67
CA MET A 346 -11.91 0.95 7.61
C MET A 346 -11.94 0.06 8.85
N LEU A 347 -12.10 0.65 10.03
CA LEU A 347 -12.43 -0.04 11.27
C LEU A 347 -13.65 0.61 11.90
N THR A 348 -14.75 -0.13 12.09
CA THR A 348 -16.00 0.36 12.70
C THR A 348 -16.86 -0.79 13.21
N ASP A 349 -17.61 -0.57 14.28
CA ASP A 349 -18.58 -1.53 14.83
C ASP A 349 -20.02 -1.28 14.37
N GLU A 350 -20.30 -0.25 13.57
CA GLU A 350 -21.62 0.02 12.99
C GLU A 350 -21.62 0.00 11.44
N ASP A 351 -22.79 0.27 10.84
CA ASP A 351 -22.91 0.49 9.39
C ASP A 351 -22.74 1.98 9.07
N ASP A 352 -22.47 2.28 7.81
CA ASP A 352 -22.32 3.66 7.38
C ASP A 352 -23.66 4.44 7.41
N CYS A 353 -23.64 5.66 7.95
CA CYS A 353 -24.75 6.62 7.90
C CYS A 353 -24.40 7.91 7.15
N SER A 354 -23.58 7.84 6.10
CA SER A 354 -23.23 9.01 5.30
C SER A 354 -24.46 9.73 4.72
N VAL A 355 -24.70 10.94 5.21
CA VAL A 355 -25.99 11.64 5.13
C VAL A 355 -26.15 12.41 3.83
N LEU A 356 -27.28 12.19 3.14
CA LEU A 356 -27.73 13.00 2.02
C LEU A 356 -28.67 14.13 2.48
N ASP A 357 -29.62 13.81 3.37
CA ASP A 357 -30.56 14.78 3.94
C ASP A 357 -30.22 15.07 5.41
N PRO A 358 -29.67 16.24 5.74
CA PRO A 358 -29.23 16.57 7.09
C PRO A 358 -30.36 16.63 8.12
N GLU A 359 -31.64 16.70 7.70
CA GLU A 359 -32.76 16.60 8.64
C GLU A 359 -32.80 15.23 9.35
N ILE A 360 -32.14 14.19 8.81
CA ILE A 360 -32.04 12.87 9.46
C ILE A 360 -31.33 12.95 10.82
N ILE A 361 -30.40 13.89 10.97
CA ILE A 361 -29.62 14.09 12.20
C ILE A 361 -30.40 14.93 13.24
N ASP A 362 -31.29 15.83 12.79
CA ASP A 362 -32.02 16.73 13.68
C ASP A 362 -32.91 15.93 14.66
N PRO A 363 -32.66 16.00 15.99
CA PRO A 363 -33.49 15.31 16.99
C PRO A 363 -34.96 15.73 16.96
N SER A 364 -35.28 16.88 16.37
CA SER A 364 -36.61 17.47 16.24
C SER A 364 -37.12 17.59 14.80
N GLY A 365 -36.36 17.07 13.82
CA GLY A 365 -36.66 17.17 12.39
C GLY A 365 -37.73 16.20 11.89
N GLU A 366 -37.86 16.08 10.57
CA GLU A 366 -38.85 15.23 9.89
C GLU A 366 -38.79 13.76 10.34
N TYR A 367 -37.58 13.24 10.55
CA TYR A 367 -37.32 11.84 10.88
C TYR A 367 -37.39 11.53 12.39
N SER A 368 -37.76 12.51 13.22
CA SER A 368 -37.73 12.41 14.69
C SER A 368 -38.68 11.39 15.31
N SER A 369 -39.58 10.80 14.51
CA SER A 369 -40.46 9.71 14.95
C SER A 369 -39.73 8.37 15.13
N VAL A 370 -38.51 8.24 14.62
CA VAL A 370 -37.64 7.06 14.77
C VAL A 370 -36.43 7.42 15.64
N ASP A 371 -36.00 6.46 16.46
CA ASP A 371 -34.79 6.60 17.29
C ASP A 371 -33.59 6.95 16.41
N LEU A 372 -32.74 7.88 16.87
CA LEU A 372 -31.64 8.44 16.07
C LEU A 372 -30.74 7.34 15.49
N ASN A 373 -30.44 6.30 16.27
CA ASN A 373 -29.57 5.18 15.88
C ASN A 373 -30.17 4.27 14.80
N LEU A 374 -31.48 4.40 14.54
CA LEU A 374 -32.20 3.57 13.57
C LEU A 374 -32.55 4.33 12.29
N ARG A 375 -32.34 5.65 12.24
CA ARG A 375 -32.87 6.48 11.14
C ARG A 375 -32.24 6.14 9.80
N CYS A 376 -30.93 5.94 9.76
CA CYS A 376 -30.20 5.60 8.53
C CYS A 376 -30.71 4.32 7.89
N HIS A 377 -31.11 3.36 8.72
CA HIS A 377 -31.73 2.12 8.29
C HIS A 377 -33.21 2.32 7.88
N ALA A 378 -33.96 3.10 8.66
CA ALA A 378 -35.39 3.32 8.44
C ALA A 378 -35.70 4.20 7.23
N PHE A 379 -34.77 5.09 6.85
CA PHE A 379 -34.90 6.09 5.80
C PHE A 379 -33.72 6.03 4.83
N PRO A 380 -33.60 4.96 4.03
CA PRO A 380 -32.50 4.81 3.06
C PRO A 380 -32.46 5.95 2.03
N GLU A 381 -33.57 6.66 1.80
CA GLU A 381 -33.63 7.84 0.93
C GLU A 381 -32.92 9.09 1.48
N ALA A 382 -32.60 9.10 2.78
CA ALA A 382 -31.96 10.22 3.46
C ALA A 382 -30.44 10.03 3.62
N VAL A 383 -29.89 8.90 3.17
CA VAL A 383 -28.45 8.63 3.08
C VAL A 383 -28.03 8.51 1.61
N HIS A 384 -26.75 8.73 1.31
CA HIS A 384 -26.25 8.62 -0.05
C HIS A 384 -26.29 7.17 -0.58
N ASP A 385 -26.53 6.98 -1.88
CA ASP A 385 -26.41 5.66 -2.50
C ASP A 385 -24.95 5.16 -2.43
N THR A 386 -24.76 3.84 -2.25
CA THR A 386 -23.41 3.25 -2.16
C THR A 386 -22.60 3.42 -3.45
N GLU A 387 -23.27 3.51 -4.60
CA GLU A 387 -22.67 3.78 -5.92
C GLU A 387 -21.82 5.07 -5.91
N ARG A 388 -22.21 6.09 -5.12
CA ARG A 388 -21.42 7.31 -4.93
C ARG A 388 -19.97 7.03 -4.52
N TYR A 389 -19.78 6.08 -3.61
CA TYR A 389 -18.47 5.75 -3.06
C TYR A 389 -17.66 4.86 -4.00
N VAL A 390 -18.34 3.95 -4.69
CA VAL A 390 -17.73 3.11 -5.73
C VAL A 390 -17.20 4.00 -6.87
N ASP A 391 -18.07 4.84 -7.44
CA ASP A 391 -17.72 5.77 -8.53
C ASP A 391 -16.65 6.78 -8.08
N GLY A 392 -16.80 7.32 -6.86
CA GLY A 392 -15.87 8.29 -6.29
C GLY A 392 -14.46 7.74 -6.16
N LEU A 393 -14.30 6.51 -5.65
CA LEU A 393 -12.99 5.87 -5.50
C LEU A 393 -12.39 5.44 -6.84
N LEU A 394 -13.20 4.85 -7.74
CA LEU A 394 -12.73 4.44 -9.06
C LEU A 394 -12.31 5.62 -9.93
N ALA A 395 -12.94 6.80 -9.76
CA ALA A 395 -12.57 8.00 -10.49
C ALA A 395 -11.18 8.56 -10.11
N LEU A 396 -10.58 8.11 -9.00
CA LEU A 396 -9.26 8.56 -8.55
C LEU A 396 -8.12 7.82 -9.25
N ARG A 397 -8.40 6.72 -9.96
CA ARG A 397 -7.37 5.87 -10.57
C ARG A 397 -7.72 5.53 -12.01
N ASP A 398 -6.71 5.50 -12.86
CA ASP A 398 -6.87 5.08 -14.26
C ASP A 398 -7.25 3.59 -14.37
N GLN A 399 -6.84 2.78 -13.40
CA GLN A 399 -7.12 1.35 -13.34
C GLN A 399 -7.88 1.01 -12.05
N PRO A 400 -9.06 0.36 -12.15
CA PRO A 400 -9.80 -0.10 -10.97
C PRO A 400 -8.95 -0.93 -10.00
N ALA A 401 -8.05 -1.76 -10.53
CA ALA A 401 -7.18 -2.61 -9.73
C ALA A 401 -6.18 -1.83 -8.86
N ASP A 402 -5.96 -0.53 -9.08
CA ASP A 402 -5.17 0.33 -8.17
C ASP A 402 -5.96 0.77 -6.94
N VAL A 403 -7.23 0.37 -6.82
CA VAL A 403 -8.08 0.64 -5.65
C VAL A 403 -8.22 -0.64 -4.81
N ILE A 404 -7.86 -0.54 -3.54
CA ILE A 404 -8.07 -1.56 -2.52
C ILE A 404 -9.00 -0.97 -1.46
N PHE A 405 -10.14 -1.61 -1.23
CA PHE A 405 -11.08 -1.24 -0.19
C PHE A 405 -11.20 -2.38 0.80
N ALA A 406 -10.77 -2.12 2.04
CA ALA A 406 -10.78 -3.09 3.10
C ALA A 406 -11.58 -2.59 4.30
N SER A 407 -12.39 -3.46 4.89
CA SER A 407 -13.15 -3.15 6.10
C SER A 407 -12.95 -4.22 7.16
N VAL A 408 -12.68 -3.79 8.39
CA VAL A 408 -12.79 -4.58 9.61
C VAL A 408 -14.05 -4.11 10.31
N ALA A 409 -15.14 -4.86 10.14
CA ALA A 409 -16.46 -4.41 10.56
C ALA A 409 -17.29 -5.55 11.16
N GLY A 410 -18.55 -5.29 11.55
CA GLY A 410 -19.46 -6.25 12.18
C GLY A 410 -19.89 -7.43 11.30
N VAL A 411 -18.96 -8.21 10.77
CA VAL A 411 -19.25 -9.44 10.01
C VAL A 411 -19.07 -10.65 10.93
N PRO A 412 -20.00 -11.62 10.96
CA PRO A 412 -19.81 -12.84 11.75
C PRO A 412 -18.54 -13.58 11.34
N THR A 413 -17.72 -14.01 12.31
CA THR A 413 -16.41 -14.64 12.03
C THR A 413 -16.54 -15.95 11.25
N ASP A 414 -17.56 -16.76 11.55
CA ASP A 414 -17.88 -18.00 10.84
C ASP A 414 -18.41 -17.74 9.42
N ALA A 415 -18.97 -16.56 9.16
CA ALA A 415 -19.39 -16.16 7.82
C ALA A 415 -18.22 -15.77 6.90
N LEU A 416 -16.99 -15.71 7.43
CA LEU A 416 -15.75 -15.49 6.67
C LEU A 416 -14.97 -16.79 6.39
N GLU A 417 -15.38 -17.92 6.97
CA GLU A 417 -14.69 -19.19 6.78
C GLU A 417 -14.78 -19.69 5.33
N GLY A 418 -13.63 -20.09 4.77
CA GLY A 418 -13.56 -20.66 3.43
C GLY A 418 -13.57 -19.63 2.28
N ASP A 419 -13.26 -18.36 2.57
CA ASP A 419 -13.18 -17.25 1.60
C ASP A 419 -14.48 -17.10 0.77
N PRO A 420 -15.62 -16.83 1.43
CA PRO A 420 -16.90 -16.75 0.75
C PRO A 420 -17.00 -15.49 -0.09
N SER A 421 -17.81 -15.54 -1.15
CA SER A 421 -18.13 -14.33 -1.92
C SER A 421 -18.81 -13.27 -1.04
N LEU A 422 -18.59 -12.00 -1.36
CA LEU A 422 -19.21 -10.88 -0.64
C LEU A 422 -20.75 -10.93 -0.71
N ASP A 423 -21.34 -11.48 -1.77
CA ASP A 423 -22.78 -11.76 -1.86
C ASP A 423 -23.25 -12.80 -0.84
N THR A 424 -22.43 -13.83 -0.57
CA THR A 424 -22.71 -14.83 0.47
C THR A 424 -22.74 -14.17 1.84
N ILE A 425 -21.77 -13.29 2.14
CA ILE A 425 -21.72 -12.55 3.40
C ILE A 425 -22.97 -11.66 3.54
N LEU A 426 -23.30 -10.87 2.50
CA LEU A 426 -24.49 -9.99 2.50
C LEU A 426 -25.82 -10.74 2.63
N SER A 427 -25.84 -12.03 2.28
CA SER A 427 -27.01 -12.91 2.38
C SER A 427 -27.13 -13.64 3.73
N ASP A 428 -26.13 -13.56 4.61
CA ASP A 428 -26.22 -14.13 5.96
C ASP A 428 -27.39 -13.47 6.71
N ALA A 429 -28.16 -14.27 7.44
CA ALA A 429 -29.33 -13.80 8.18
C ALA A 429 -28.97 -12.78 9.27
N ARG A 430 -27.77 -12.89 9.85
CA ARG A 430 -27.22 -11.96 10.85
C ARG A 430 -26.75 -10.65 10.22
N MET A 431 -26.46 -10.67 8.92
CA MET A 431 -26.11 -9.47 8.16
C MET A 431 -27.34 -8.66 7.69
N GLN A 432 -28.54 -9.00 8.16
CA GLN A 432 -29.76 -8.25 7.85
C GLN A 432 -30.04 -7.22 8.94
N SER A 433 -30.39 -5.99 8.54
CA SER A 433 -30.76 -4.92 9.45
C SER A 433 -32.14 -5.19 10.06
N VAL A 434 -32.15 -5.89 11.19
CA VAL A 434 -33.37 -6.25 11.93
C VAL A 434 -33.32 -5.54 13.28
N ILE A 435 -34.36 -4.77 13.61
CA ILE A 435 -34.47 -4.11 14.92
C ILE A 435 -34.44 -5.15 16.04
N ASP A 436 -33.58 -4.92 17.04
CA ASP A 436 -33.44 -5.80 18.20
C ASP A 436 -34.75 -5.83 19.01
N PRO A 437 -35.40 -6.99 19.17
CA PRO A 437 -36.68 -7.08 19.90
C PRO A 437 -36.53 -6.82 21.41
N ASP A 438 -35.35 -7.05 21.98
CA ASP A 438 -35.05 -6.80 23.38
C ASP A 438 -34.58 -5.36 23.62
N MET A 439 -34.05 -4.69 22.59
CA MET A 439 -33.63 -3.30 22.62
C MET A 439 -34.05 -2.54 21.34
N PRO A 440 -35.32 -2.10 21.23
CA PRO A 440 -35.90 -1.56 19.98
C PRO A 440 -35.39 -0.16 19.58
N THR A 441 -34.27 0.28 20.13
CA THR A 441 -33.53 1.50 19.78
C THR A 441 -32.24 1.19 19.00
N ARG A 442 -31.99 -0.08 18.66
CA ARG A 442 -30.83 -0.52 17.87
C ARG A 442 -31.17 -1.69 16.96
N LEU A 443 -30.26 -2.00 16.04
CA LEU A 443 -30.30 -3.24 15.28
C LEU A 443 -29.86 -4.42 16.14
N THR A 444 -30.24 -5.62 15.73
CA THR A 444 -29.69 -6.86 16.27
C THR A 444 -28.22 -6.92 15.87
N PRO A 445 -27.29 -7.13 16.81
CA PRO A 445 -25.88 -7.30 16.48
C PRO A 445 -25.68 -8.45 15.49
N SER A 446 -24.83 -8.26 14.50
CA SER A 446 -24.39 -9.31 13.57
C SER A 446 -23.32 -10.19 14.20
N CYS A 447 -22.51 -9.62 15.09
CA CYS A 447 -21.56 -10.36 15.91
C CYS A 447 -21.45 -9.75 17.32
N GLU A 448 -21.39 -10.63 18.32
CA GLU A 448 -21.25 -10.26 19.72
C GLU A 448 -20.32 -11.28 20.39
N VAL A 449 -19.12 -10.84 20.76
CA VAL A 449 -18.11 -11.66 21.43
C VAL A 449 -17.64 -10.90 22.68
N PRO A 450 -18.00 -11.37 23.90
CA PRO A 450 -17.72 -10.65 25.13
C PRO A 450 -16.23 -10.30 25.31
N GLY A 451 -15.94 -9.01 25.48
CA GLY A 451 -14.57 -8.50 25.68
C GLY A 451 -13.73 -8.40 24.41
N ILE A 452 -14.35 -8.63 23.23
CA ILE A 452 -13.70 -8.51 21.92
C ILE A 452 -14.43 -7.48 21.07
N GLY A 453 -15.74 -7.66 20.91
CA GLY A 453 -16.56 -6.64 20.27
C GLY A 453 -18.04 -6.98 20.18
N ASN A 454 -18.84 -5.94 20.04
CA ASN A 454 -20.27 -6.02 19.81
C ASN A 454 -20.61 -5.05 18.67
N ALA A 455 -20.88 -5.62 17.49
CA ALA A 455 -21.00 -4.85 16.26
C ALA A 455 -22.29 -5.17 15.49
N PHE A 456 -22.73 -4.20 14.71
CA PHE A 456 -23.96 -4.24 13.92
C PHE A 456 -23.66 -4.54 12.45
N PRO A 457 -24.66 -5.00 11.66
CA PRO A 457 -24.45 -5.41 10.28
C PRO A 457 -23.93 -4.25 9.39
N PRO A 458 -22.68 -4.29 8.87
CA PRO A 458 -22.09 -3.19 8.08
C PRO A 458 -22.46 -3.32 6.59
N ARG A 459 -23.77 -3.40 6.29
CA ARG A 459 -24.26 -3.78 4.96
C ARG A 459 -23.77 -2.83 3.87
N ARG A 460 -23.88 -1.52 4.07
CA ARG A 460 -23.51 -0.53 3.04
C ARG A 460 -22.02 -0.58 2.75
N ILE A 461 -21.20 -0.78 3.79
CA ILE A 461 -19.74 -0.93 3.66
C ILE A 461 -19.38 -2.20 2.86
N VAL A 462 -20.02 -3.33 3.16
CA VAL A 462 -19.78 -4.60 2.42
C VAL A 462 -20.32 -4.52 0.98
N GLU A 463 -21.41 -3.78 0.75
CA GLU A 463 -21.93 -3.49 -0.60
C GLU A 463 -20.93 -2.68 -1.43
N VAL A 464 -20.29 -1.64 -0.85
CA VAL A 464 -19.20 -0.90 -1.52
C VAL A 464 -18.02 -1.82 -1.85
N ALA A 465 -17.59 -2.66 -0.91
CA ALA A 465 -16.52 -3.63 -1.15
C ALA A 465 -16.87 -4.59 -2.30
N ARG A 466 -18.11 -5.10 -2.34
CA ARG A 466 -18.61 -5.99 -3.40
C ARG A 466 -18.60 -5.30 -4.76
N ASP A 467 -19.12 -4.09 -4.83
CA ASP A 467 -19.32 -3.39 -6.09
C ASP A 467 -17.99 -2.88 -6.66
N LEU A 468 -17.02 -2.52 -5.81
CA LEU A 468 -15.63 -2.29 -6.19
C LEU A 468 -14.98 -3.56 -6.75
N ASP A 469 -15.10 -4.70 -6.06
CA ASP A 469 -14.56 -5.98 -6.54
C ASP A 469 -15.15 -6.38 -7.89
N ALA A 470 -16.47 -6.21 -8.06
CA ALA A 470 -17.17 -6.45 -9.32
C ALA A 470 -16.71 -5.51 -10.46
N ALA A 471 -16.28 -4.28 -10.13
CA ALA A 471 -15.71 -3.32 -11.07
C ALA A 471 -14.23 -3.57 -11.39
N GLY A 472 -13.59 -4.56 -10.77
CA GLY A 472 -12.20 -4.94 -10.99
C GLY A 472 -11.19 -4.27 -10.04
N ALA A 473 -11.67 -3.59 -9.00
CA ALA A 473 -10.88 -3.22 -7.83
C ALA A 473 -10.76 -4.41 -6.86
N HIS A 474 -10.27 -4.18 -5.64
CA HIS A 474 -10.13 -5.22 -4.62
C HIS A 474 -10.99 -4.93 -3.39
N GLY A 475 -12.03 -5.74 -3.16
CA GLY A 475 -12.83 -5.72 -1.94
C GLY A 475 -12.32 -6.74 -0.91
N VAL A 476 -11.99 -6.28 0.30
CA VAL A 476 -11.54 -7.15 1.41
C VAL A 476 -12.42 -6.89 2.63
N VAL A 477 -13.02 -7.93 3.19
CA VAL A 477 -13.88 -7.81 4.37
C VAL A 477 -13.39 -8.74 5.47
N GLY A 478 -13.11 -8.16 6.64
CA GLY A 478 -12.75 -8.84 7.87
C GLY A 478 -13.78 -8.56 8.97
N SER A 479 -13.74 -9.40 10.01
CA SER A 479 -14.60 -9.25 11.17
C SER A 479 -13.91 -8.39 12.22
N ILE A 480 -14.65 -7.51 12.86
CA ILE A 480 -14.20 -6.79 14.04
C ILE A 480 -14.31 -7.64 15.31
N CYS A 481 -15.14 -8.69 15.29
CA CYS A 481 -15.36 -9.62 16.39
C CYS A 481 -14.36 -10.80 16.42
N GLN A 482 -13.25 -10.70 15.69
CA GLN A 482 -12.17 -11.69 15.71
C GLN A 482 -11.14 -11.36 16.79
N ASP A 483 -10.57 -12.38 17.43
CA ASP A 483 -9.60 -12.24 18.52
C ASP A 483 -8.33 -11.46 18.13
N ASP A 484 -7.97 -11.49 16.85
CA ASP A 484 -6.83 -10.77 16.30
C ASP A 484 -7.05 -10.37 14.83
N PHE A 485 -6.58 -9.18 14.42
CA PHE A 485 -6.77 -8.69 13.05
C PHE A 485 -5.71 -9.20 12.05
N THR A 486 -4.90 -10.21 12.40
CA THR A 486 -3.88 -10.76 11.48
C THR A 486 -4.50 -11.22 10.15
N PRO A 487 -5.61 -11.98 10.12
CA PRO A 487 -6.14 -12.51 8.86
C PRO A 487 -6.54 -11.44 7.85
N VAL A 488 -7.18 -10.36 8.31
CA VAL A 488 -7.59 -9.26 7.43
C VAL A 488 -6.40 -8.41 7.01
N ILE A 489 -5.42 -8.19 7.90
CA ILE A 489 -4.17 -7.53 7.54
C ILE A 489 -3.40 -8.34 6.49
N ASP A 490 -3.38 -9.67 6.60
CA ASP A 490 -2.75 -10.55 5.62
C ASP A 490 -3.46 -10.49 4.26
N ALA A 491 -4.79 -10.43 4.27
CA ALA A 491 -5.57 -10.26 3.05
C ALA A 491 -5.27 -8.91 2.37
N ILE A 492 -5.19 -7.81 3.14
CA ILE A 492 -4.81 -6.47 2.64
C ILE A 492 -3.40 -6.51 2.04
N LEU A 493 -2.43 -7.01 2.81
CA LEU A 493 -1.03 -7.11 2.38
C LEU A 493 -0.89 -7.99 1.13
N SER A 494 -1.71 -9.04 1.01
CA SER A 494 -1.73 -9.87 -0.19
C SER A 494 -2.21 -9.11 -1.43
N ARG A 495 -3.22 -8.22 -1.32
CA ARG A 495 -3.68 -7.37 -2.44
C ARG A 495 -2.65 -6.30 -2.80
N VAL A 496 -2.02 -5.68 -1.79
CA VAL A 496 -0.91 -4.74 -1.98
C VAL A 496 0.25 -5.43 -2.68
N ALA A 497 0.70 -6.58 -2.18
CA ALA A 497 1.79 -7.36 -2.75
C ALA A 497 1.51 -7.76 -4.21
N SER A 498 0.29 -8.21 -4.47
CA SER A 498 -0.22 -8.55 -5.79
C SER A 498 -0.07 -7.40 -6.79
N ARG A 499 -0.55 -6.20 -6.42
CA ARG A 499 -0.50 -5.02 -7.29
C ARG A 499 0.89 -4.39 -7.36
N ALA A 500 1.64 -4.37 -6.26
CA ALA A 500 3.01 -3.88 -6.20
C ALA A 500 3.97 -4.71 -7.07
N ARG A 501 3.74 -6.03 -7.16
CA ARG A 501 4.49 -6.92 -8.05
C ARG A 501 4.08 -6.78 -9.52
N GLY A 502 2.93 -6.16 -9.79
CA GLY A 502 2.24 -6.27 -11.07
C GLY A 502 1.66 -7.67 -11.25
N GLU A 503 0.39 -7.86 -10.89
CA GLU A 503 -0.25 -9.16 -11.04
C GLU A 503 -0.41 -9.50 -12.54
N CYS A 504 0.40 -10.46 -12.99
CA CYS A 504 0.32 -11.06 -14.32
C CYS A 504 -0.87 -12.04 -14.34
N ARG A 505 -1.94 -11.71 -15.08
CA ARG A 505 -3.01 -12.67 -15.38
C ARG A 505 -2.65 -13.57 -16.56
#